data_AF-A0A3N5XBL4-F1
#
_entry.id   AF-A0A3N5XBL4-F1
#
_cell.length_a   1.000
_cell.length_b   1.000
_cell.length_c   1.000
_cell.angle_alpha   90.00
_cell.angle_beta   90.00
_cell.angle_gamma   90.00
#
_symmetry.space_group_name_H-M   'P 1'
#
loop_
_entity.id
_entity.type
_entity.pdbx_description
1 polymer ?
#
loop_
_entity_poly.entity_id
_entity_poly.type
_entity_poly.pdbx_seq_one_letter_code
_entity_poly.pdbx_strand_id
1 'polypeptide(L)'
;CFGPNQGRSVTFVHPGKWTGSWQSVEPYPSALEIVRRYLRAYGPATPENFAHWWDGGTGLVTTRKLFRSLEDELVQVEIEGRPACALRDTLENLSARRGLRGDPVGSRNNIAGRLKPRQERETPPSDTVGELRQPAEPALRMQSIVCSRAGWPPPN
;
A
#
# COMPACT_ATOMS: atom_id res chain seq x y z
N CYS A 1 3.76 24.59 2.33
CA CYS A 1 3.28 24.26 3.69
C CYS A 1 2.71 25.53 4.32
N PHE A 2 1.94 25.41 5.42
CA PHE A 2 1.45 26.59 6.13
C PHE A 2 2.62 27.43 6.64
N GLY A 3 2.56 28.73 6.36
CA GLY A 3 3.47 29.73 6.88
C GLY A 3 2.88 30.44 8.11
N PRO A 4 3.61 31.38 8.71
CA PRO A 4 3.08 32.22 9.78
C PRO A 4 1.84 32.99 9.32
N ASN A 5 0.77 33.00 10.12
CA ASN A 5 -0.43 33.77 9.80
C ASN A 5 -0.13 35.27 9.74
N GLN A 6 -0.80 35.98 8.84
CA GLN A 6 -0.78 37.45 8.78
C GLN A 6 -2.15 37.98 9.18
N GLY A 7 -2.29 38.34 10.46
CA GLY A 7 -3.59 38.69 11.04
C GLY A 7 -4.57 37.52 10.92
N ARG A 8 -5.64 37.71 10.14
CA ARG A 8 -6.68 36.69 9.89
C ARG A 8 -6.43 35.85 8.63
N SER A 9 -5.36 36.12 7.89
CA SER A 9 -5.06 35.44 6.63
C SER A 9 -4.03 34.33 6.82
N VAL A 10 -4.30 33.17 6.20
CA VAL A 10 -3.36 32.04 6.10
C VAL A 10 -2.33 32.35 5.03
N THR A 11 -1.06 32.05 5.32
CA THR A 11 0.02 32.17 4.34
C THR A 11 0.60 30.81 4.01
N PHE A 12 1.29 30.72 2.86
CA PHE A 12 2.02 29.53 2.45
C PHE A 12 3.49 29.86 2.24
N VAL A 13 4.36 28.97 2.72
CA VAL A 13 5.81 29.07 2.54
C VAL A 13 6.32 27.81 1.85
N HIS A 14 7.42 27.97 1.11
CA HIS A 14 8.15 26.85 0.53
C HIS A 14 8.67 25.91 1.65
N PRO A 15 8.39 24.60 1.62
CA PRO A 15 8.81 23.65 2.67
C PRO A 15 10.31 23.65 2.98
N GLY A 16 11.16 23.92 1.98
CA GLY A 16 12.61 24.06 2.14
C GLY A 16 13.05 25.22 3.04
N LYS A 17 12.14 26.13 3.44
CA LYS A 17 12.43 27.13 4.48
C LYS A 17 12.40 26.54 5.90
N TRP A 18 11.68 25.43 6.10
CA TRP A 18 11.59 24.73 7.38
C TRP A 18 12.46 23.48 7.42
N THR A 19 12.61 22.82 6.28
CA THR A 19 13.40 21.59 6.13
C THR A 19 14.78 22.01 5.62
N GLY A 20 15.82 21.81 6.44
CA GLY A 20 17.19 22.25 6.12
C GLY A 20 17.74 21.71 4.80
N SER A 21 17.22 20.58 4.34
CA SER A 21 17.47 20.03 3.00
C SER A 21 16.17 19.47 2.43
N TRP A 22 15.68 20.05 1.35
CA TRP A 22 14.61 19.47 0.54
C TRP A 22 15.22 18.55 -0.51
N GLN A 23 14.80 17.29 -0.54
CA GLN A 23 15.29 16.30 -1.51
C GLN A 23 14.11 15.73 -2.29
N SER A 24 14.28 15.64 -3.60
CA SER A 24 13.39 14.84 -4.43
C SER A 24 13.61 13.37 -4.10
N VAL A 25 12.54 12.62 -3.90
CA VAL A 25 12.58 11.18 -3.65
C VAL A 25 11.82 10.48 -4.76
N GLU A 26 12.32 9.31 -5.16
CA GLU A 26 11.68 8.53 -6.20
C GLU A 26 10.28 8.05 -5.73
N PRO A 27 9.22 8.23 -6.54
CA PRO A 27 7.84 7.99 -6.08
C PRO A 27 7.58 6.56 -5.63
N TYR A 28 8.06 5.57 -6.40
CA TYR A 28 7.79 4.16 -6.14
C TYR A 28 8.42 3.64 -4.84
N PRO A 29 9.75 3.78 -4.58
CA PRO A 29 10.33 3.36 -3.31
C PRO A 29 9.76 4.14 -2.12
N SER A 30 9.39 5.40 -2.31
CA SER A 30 8.72 6.21 -1.28
C SER A 30 7.34 5.64 -0.91
N ALA A 31 6.56 5.21 -1.90
CA ALA A 31 5.26 4.57 -1.67
C ALA A 31 5.39 3.26 -0.88
N LEU A 32 6.38 2.43 -1.18
CA LEU A 32 6.69 1.22 -0.41
C LEU A 32 7.03 1.56 1.05
N GLU A 33 7.85 2.58 1.26
CA GLU A 33 8.21 3.04 2.61
C GLU A 33 6.99 3.55 3.40
N ILE A 34 6.06 4.23 2.75
CA ILE A 34 4.80 4.67 3.38
C ILE A 34 3.97 3.46 3.83
N VAL A 35 3.86 2.41 3.00
CA VAL A 35 3.17 1.17 3.38
C VAL A 35 3.85 0.52 4.60
N ARG A 36 5.19 0.44 4.62
CA ARG A 36 5.94 -0.09 5.77
C ARG A 36 5.63 0.71 7.03
N ARG A 37 5.74 2.03 6.99
CA ARG A 37 5.47 2.91 8.16
C ARG A 37 4.04 2.80 8.64
N TYR A 38 3.08 2.76 7.71
CA TYR A 38 1.69 2.54 8.04
C TYR A 38 1.50 1.22 8.81
N LEU A 39 2.07 0.11 8.32
CA LEU A 39 1.96 -1.19 8.97
C LEU A 39 2.71 -1.27 10.31
N ARG A 40 3.78 -0.49 10.50
CA ARG A 40 4.44 -0.35 11.82
C ARG A 40 3.56 0.39 12.83
N ALA A 41 2.78 1.37 12.39
CA ALA A 41 1.97 2.21 13.27
C ALA A 41 0.55 1.67 13.51
N TYR A 42 -0.10 1.13 12.47
CA TYR A 42 -1.51 0.75 12.46
C TYR A 42 -1.74 -0.74 12.13
N GLY A 43 -0.69 -1.49 11.80
CA GLY A 43 -0.81 -2.90 11.46
C GLY A 43 -1.09 -3.80 12.68
N PRO A 44 -1.60 -5.03 12.47
CA PRO A 44 -1.90 -5.68 11.19
C PRO A 44 -3.09 -5.05 10.43
N ALA A 45 -2.99 -4.88 9.11
CA ALA A 45 -4.03 -4.23 8.29
C ALA A 45 -4.13 -4.82 6.88
N THR A 46 -5.26 -4.58 6.20
CA THR A 46 -5.48 -4.99 4.80
C THR A 46 -5.06 -3.91 3.81
N PRO A 47 -4.81 -4.25 2.53
CA PRO A 47 -4.63 -3.27 1.47
C PRO A 47 -5.80 -2.28 1.37
N GLU A 48 -7.03 -2.72 1.62
CA GLU A 48 -8.23 -1.88 1.61
C GLU A 48 -8.19 -0.83 2.73
N ASN A 49 -7.76 -1.20 3.94
CA ASN A 49 -7.60 -0.26 5.05
C ASN A 49 -6.55 0.81 4.73
N PHE A 50 -5.44 0.42 4.11
CA PHE A 50 -4.40 1.36 3.68
C PHE A 50 -4.92 2.30 2.59
N ALA A 51 -5.57 1.78 1.55
CA ALA A 51 -6.09 2.60 0.46
C ALA A 51 -7.11 3.62 0.98
N HIS A 52 -8.01 3.19 1.87
CA HIS A 52 -8.97 4.10 2.49
C HIS A 52 -8.29 5.23 3.28
N TRP A 53 -7.26 4.91 4.06
CA TRP A 53 -6.48 5.91 4.79
C TRP A 53 -5.67 6.86 3.89
N TRP A 54 -5.11 6.35 2.79
CA TRP A 54 -4.18 7.09 1.94
C TRP A 54 -4.87 8.00 0.91
N ASP A 55 -5.88 7.48 0.20
CA ASP A 55 -6.51 8.17 -0.93
C ASP A 55 -8.04 8.04 -0.96
N GLY A 56 -8.63 7.73 0.20
CA GLY A 56 -10.07 7.49 0.32
C GLY A 56 -10.55 6.18 -0.34
N GLY A 57 -9.63 5.32 -0.79
CA GLY A 57 -9.94 4.02 -1.40
C GLY A 57 -9.94 4.02 -2.93
N THR A 58 -9.57 5.12 -3.56
CA THR A 58 -9.56 5.29 -5.02
C THR A 58 -8.41 4.53 -5.71
N GLY A 59 -7.29 4.31 -5.02
CA GLY A 59 -6.09 3.68 -5.56
C GLY A 59 -5.91 2.21 -5.16
N LEU A 60 -6.99 1.45 -4.94
CA LEU A 60 -6.90 0.08 -4.43
C LEU A 60 -6.06 -0.86 -5.31
N VAL A 61 -6.12 -0.73 -6.63
CA VAL A 61 -5.31 -1.55 -7.56
C VAL A 61 -3.82 -1.29 -7.37
N THR A 62 -3.43 -0.02 -7.27
CA THR A 62 -2.04 0.38 -7.02
C THR A 62 -1.59 -0.07 -5.64
N THR A 63 -2.44 0.09 -4.62
CA THR A 63 -2.16 -0.36 -3.25
C THR A 63 -1.92 -1.87 -3.20
N ARG A 64 -2.74 -2.68 -3.86
CA ARG A 64 -2.54 -4.13 -3.94
C ARG A 64 -1.23 -4.52 -4.63
N LYS A 65 -0.77 -3.74 -5.61
CA LYS A 65 0.55 -3.92 -6.22
C LYS A 65 1.67 -3.61 -5.22
N LEU A 66 1.56 -2.52 -4.46
CA LEU A 66 2.55 -2.17 -3.43
C LEU A 66 2.66 -3.25 -2.35
N PHE A 67 1.53 -3.76 -1.84
CA PHE A 67 1.54 -4.86 -0.87
C PHE A 67 2.15 -6.15 -1.43
N ARG A 68 1.89 -6.46 -2.71
CA ARG A 68 2.51 -7.60 -3.38
C ARG A 68 4.02 -7.43 -3.54
N SER A 69 4.49 -6.22 -3.84
CA SER A 69 5.92 -5.92 -3.92
C SER A 69 6.65 -6.06 -2.59
N LEU A 70 5.93 -6.12 -1.47
CA LEU A 70 6.46 -6.31 -0.12
C LEU A 70 6.19 -7.72 0.43
N GLU A 71 5.78 -8.68 -0.40
CA GLU A 71 5.33 -10.00 0.08
C GLU A 71 6.37 -10.75 0.92
N ASP A 72 7.66 -10.54 0.67
CA ASP A 72 8.75 -11.16 1.43
C ASP A 72 8.89 -10.59 2.86
N GLU A 73 8.59 -9.30 3.02
CA GLU A 73 8.64 -8.58 4.30
C GLU A 73 7.35 -8.73 5.12
N LEU A 74 6.25 -9.09 4.46
CA LEU A 74 4.93 -9.19 5.04
C LEU A 74 4.59 -10.61 5.46
N VAL A 75 3.86 -10.72 6.56
CA VAL A 75 3.29 -11.96 7.07
C VAL A 75 1.77 -11.81 7.11
N GLN A 76 1.07 -12.78 6.53
CA GLN A 76 -0.38 -12.87 6.65
C GLN A 76 -0.74 -13.39 8.04
N VAL A 77 -1.58 -12.65 8.74
CA VAL A 77 -2.10 -12.98 10.06
C VAL A 77 -3.62 -12.98 10.04
N GLU A 78 -4.22 -13.61 11.03
CA GLU A 78 -5.67 -13.62 11.21
C GLU A 78 -6.00 -12.86 12.50
N ILE A 79 -6.84 -11.83 12.39
CA ILE A 79 -7.33 -11.02 13.50
C ILE A 79 -8.84 -11.16 13.53
N GLU A 80 -9.37 -11.76 14.59
CA GLU A 80 -10.82 -11.97 14.76
C GLU A 80 -11.46 -12.69 13.55
N GLY A 81 -10.80 -13.72 13.02
CA GLY A 81 -11.30 -14.46 11.84
C GLY A 81 -11.09 -13.74 10.50
N ARG A 82 -10.46 -12.56 10.48
CA ARG A 82 -10.24 -11.76 9.27
C ARG A 82 -8.76 -11.75 8.89
N PRO A 83 -8.42 -11.98 7.60
CA PRO A 83 -7.04 -11.91 7.15
C PRO A 83 -6.54 -10.47 7.15
N ALA A 84 -5.30 -10.29 7.60
CA ALA A 84 -4.58 -9.02 7.56
C ALA A 84 -3.10 -9.25 7.28
N CYS A 85 -2.38 -8.21 6.88
CA CYS A 85 -0.94 -8.23 6.67
C CYS A 85 -0.26 -7.48 7.82
N ALA A 86 0.86 -8.01 8.31
CA ALA A 86 1.73 -7.35 9.26
C ALA A 86 3.18 -7.44 8.77
N LEU A 87 4.02 -6.49 9.17
CA LEU A 87 5.47 -6.62 8.95
C LEU A 87 6.04 -7.69 9.88
N ARG A 88 6.92 -8.54 9.33
CA ARG A 88 7.61 -9.60 10.08
C ARG A 88 8.33 -9.04 11.32
N ASP A 89 9.15 -8.02 11.14
CA ASP A 89 9.88 -7.34 12.22
C ASP A 89 8.93 -6.82 13.33
N THR A 90 7.77 -6.28 12.94
CA THR A 90 6.81 -5.74 13.92
C THR A 90 6.20 -6.85 14.76
N LEU A 91 5.87 -8.01 14.15
CA LEU A 91 5.36 -9.16 14.88
C LEU A 91 6.38 -9.73 15.85
N GLU A 92 7.64 -9.83 15.44
CA GLU A 92 8.75 -10.28 16.29
C GLU A 92 8.96 -9.33 17.49
N ASN A 93 8.88 -8.02 17.27
CA ASN A 93 8.95 -7.03 18.34
C ASN A 93 7.76 -7.13 19.31
N LEU A 94 6.54 -7.35 18.80
CA LEU A 94 5.35 -7.50 19.64
C LEU A 94 5.41 -8.79 20.48
N SER A 95 5.92 -9.88 19.93
CA SER A 95 6.09 -11.14 20.67
C SER A 95 7.15 -11.01 21.75
N ALA A 96 8.28 -10.36 21.46
CA ALA A 96 9.34 -10.08 22.43
C ALA A 96 8.86 -9.22 23.60
N ARG A 97 8.06 -8.16 23.34
CA ARG A 97 7.50 -7.29 24.38
C ARG A 97 6.50 -8.02 25.29
N ARG A 98 5.78 -9.00 24.76
CA ARG A 98 4.84 -9.81 25.55
C ARG A 98 5.57 -10.72 26.55
N GLY A 99 6.84 -11.03 26.32
CA GLY A 99 7.71 -11.74 27.27
C GLY A 99 8.12 -10.94 28.51
N LEU A 100 7.86 -9.64 28.57
CA LEU A 100 8.26 -8.76 29.69
C LEU A 100 7.13 -8.45 30.69
N ARG A 101 5.95 -9.05 30.52
CA ARG A 101 4.83 -8.86 31.45
C ARG A 101 4.21 -10.22 31.77
N GLY A 102 4.74 -10.87 32.80
CA GLY A 102 4.04 -11.97 33.46
C GLY A 102 2.79 -11.42 34.16
N ASP A 103 1.62 -11.84 33.69
CA ASP A 103 0.43 -12.15 34.50
C ASP A 103 -0.57 -12.93 33.63
N PRO A 104 -1.23 -13.98 34.16
CA PRO A 104 -2.06 -14.87 33.37
C PRO A 104 -3.49 -14.33 33.30
N VAL A 105 -3.83 -13.64 32.21
CA VAL A 105 -5.21 -13.63 31.73
C VAL A 105 -5.29 -14.62 30.60
N GLY A 106 -6.11 -15.66 30.81
CA GLY A 106 -6.45 -16.67 29.82
C GLY A 106 -7.04 -16.03 28.56
N SER A 107 -6.16 -15.62 27.65
CA SER A 107 -6.51 -15.15 26.34
C SER A 107 -6.01 -16.18 25.34
N ARG A 108 -6.95 -16.94 24.78
CA ARG A 108 -6.77 -17.89 23.68
C ARG A 108 -6.39 -17.20 22.34
N ASN A 109 -5.73 -16.05 22.40
CA ASN A 109 -5.35 -15.30 21.21
C ASN A 109 -3.89 -15.61 20.89
N ASN A 110 -3.74 -16.75 20.23
CA ASN A 110 -2.51 -17.22 19.62
C ASN A 110 -2.17 -16.28 18.45
N ILE A 111 -1.50 -15.16 18.74
CA ILE A 111 -0.92 -14.25 17.74
C ILE A 111 0.32 -14.86 17.07
N ALA A 112 0.71 -16.07 17.46
CA ALA A 112 1.58 -16.93 16.66
C ALA A 112 0.76 -17.43 15.46
N GLY A 113 0.59 -16.55 14.48
CA GLY A 113 0.01 -16.88 13.19
C GLY A 113 0.68 -18.15 12.66
N ARG A 114 -0.12 -19.18 12.40
CA ARG A 114 0.29 -20.33 11.64
C ARG A 114 0.76 -19.83 10.28
N LEU A 115 2.07 -19.67 10.11
CA LEU A 115 2.72 -19.46 8.81
C LEU A 115 2.21 -20.59 7.89
N LYS A 116 1.25 -20.28 7.02
CA LYS A 116 0.84 -21.24 6.00
C LYS A 116 1.96 -21.27 4.96
N PRO A 117 2.61 -22.42 4.70
CA PRO A 117 3.55 -22.51 3.59
C PRO A 117 2.80 -22.26 2.28
N ARG A 118 3.43 -21.45 1.42
CA ARG A 118 2.99 -21.14 0.06
C ARG A 118 2.78 -22.44 -0.70
N GLN A 119 1.52 -22.76 -1.01
CA GLN A 119 1.19 -23.85 -1.94
C GLN A 119 1.67 -23.41 -3.33
N GLU A 120 2.69 -24.08 -3.85
CA GLU A 120 3.10 -23.96 -5.24
C GLU A 120 1.92 -24.34 -6.12
N ARG A 121 1.57 -23.46 -7.07
CA ARG A 121 0.51 -23.75 -8.02
C ARG A 121 1.02 -24.84 -8.96
N GLU A 122 0.49 -26.04 -8.81
CA GLU A 122 0.62 -27.09 -9.81
C GLU A 122 0.02 -26.59 -11.13
N THR A 123 0.85 -26.60 -12.19
CA THR A 123 0.46 -26.34 -13.56
C THR A 123 -0.40 -27.50 -14.09
N PRO A 124 -1.62 -27.26 -14.60
CA PRO A 124 -2.38 -28.30 -15.26
C PRO A 124 -1.72 -28.70 -16.59
N PRO A 125 -1.80 -30.00 -16.99
CA PRO A 125 -1.13 -30.51 -18.17
C PRO A 125 -1.69 -29.87 -19.45
N SER A 126 -0.75 -29.50 -20.32
CA SER A 126 -1.00 -29.00 -21.67
C SER A 126 -1.55 -30.13 -22.52
N ASP A 127 -2.85 -30.07 -22.85
CA ASP A 127 -3.41 -30.70 -24.05
C ASP A 127 -4.85 -30.22 -24.24
N THR A 128 -5.05 -29.27 -25.16
CA THR A 128 -6.11 -29.30 -26.20
C THR A 128 -5.83 -28.15 -27.17
N VAL A 129 -5.33 -28.50 -28.35
CA VAL A 129 -5.27 -27.64 -29.53
C VAL A 129 -6.70 -27.50 -30.08
N GLY A 130 -7.12 -26.27 -30.36
CA GLY A 130 -8.45 -25.95 -30.87
C GLY A 130 -8.56 -24.52 -31.41
N GLU A 131 -7.80 -24.26 -32.48
CA GLU A 131 -8.11 -23.43 -33.66
C GLU A 131 -8.86 -22.08 -33.53
N LEU A 132 -8.10 -21.02 -33.85
CA LEU A 132 -8.39 -19.72 -34.49
C LEU A 132 -9.70 -18.95 -34.26
N ARG A 133 -9.52 -17.69 -33.85
CA ARG A 133 -9.98 -16.53 -34.65
C ARG A 133 -9.25 -15.22 -34.28
N GLN A 134 -8.40 -14.73 -35.18
CA GLN A 134 -8.11 -13.30 -35.35
C GLN A 134 -9.27 -12.68 -36.15
N PRO A 135 -9.63 -11.39 -35.96
CA PRO A 135 -8.85 -10.29 -36.55
C PRO A 135 -8.78 -8.95 -35.77
N ALA A 136 -7.77 -8.18 -36.16
CA ALA A 136 -7.69 -6.72 -36.35
C ALA A 136 -7.68 -5.75 -35.14
N GLU A 137 -6.55 -5.05 -35.00
CA GLU A 137 -6.47 -3.70 -34.43
C GLU A 137 -7.33 -2.69 -35.23
N PRO A 138 -7.69 -1.55 -34.63
CA PRO A 138 -6.80 -0.39 -34.78
C PRO A 138 -6.54 0.36 -33.47
N ALA A 139 -5.26 0.67 -33.28
CA ALA A 139 -4.77 1.70 -32.38
C ALA A 139 -5.24 3.11 -32.81
N LEU A 140 -5.16 4.05 -31.86
CA LEU A 140 -5.34 5.50 -32.00
C LEU A 140 -6.78 6.04 -32.23
N ARG A 141 -7.56 6.24 -31.15
CA ARG A 141 -8.51 7.39 -31.10
C ARG A 141 -9.08 7.80 -29.72
N MET A 142 -8.35 7.67 -28.61
CA MET A 142 -8.89 8.08 -27.29
C MET A 142 -7.97 8.95 -26.42
N GLN A 143 -7.09 9.75 -27.03
CA GLN A 143 -6.32 10.78 -26.30
C GLN A 143 -6.82 12.22 -26.50
N SER A 144 -7.93 12.46 -27.22
CA SER A 144 -8.34 13.82 -27.59
C SER A 144 -9.68 14.31 -27.00
N ILE A 145 -10.32 13.58 -26.07
CA ILE A 145 -11.65 13.96 -25.55
C ILE A 145 -11.61 14.55 -24.12
N VAL A 146 -10.54 14.36 -23.35
CA VAL A 146 -10.51 14.82 -21.94
C VAL A 146 -9.90 16.23 -21.76
N CYS A 147 -9.11 16.74 -22.71
CA CYS A 147 -8.50 18.07 -22.58
C CYS A 147 -9.45 19.27 -22.78
N SER A 148 -10.59 19.12 -23.48
CA SER A 148 -11.46 20.28 -23.78
C SER A 148 -12.44 20.67 -22.67
N ARG A 149 -12.52 19.94 -21.55
CA ARG A 149 -13.50 20.22 -20.49
C ARG A 149 -12.92 20.84 -19.21
N ALA A 150 -11.60 21.01 -19.13
CA ALA A 150 -10.93 21.51 -17.93
C ALA A 150 -10.33 22.92 -18.06
N GLY A 151 -10.18 23.51 -19.25
CA GLY A 151 -9.70 24.90 -19.39
C GLY A 151 -8.28 25.16 -18.86
N TRP A 152 -7.40 24.15 -18.87
CA TRP A 152 -5.99 24.31 -18.52
C TRP A 152 -5.17 24.64 -19.76
N PRO A 153 -4.29 25.66 -19.74
CA PRO A 153 -3.35 25.90 -20.83
C PRO A 153 -2.28 24.79 -20.86
N PRO A 154 -1.80 24.38 -22.05
CA PRO A 154 -0.72 23.41 -22.16
C PRO A 154 0.60 24.00 -21.63
N PRO A 155 1.46 23.18 -21.00
CA PRO A 155 2.80 23.60 -20.63
C PRO A 155 3.67 23.84 -21.88
N ASN A 156 4.58 24.83 -21.77
CA ASN A 156 5.52 25.33 -22.78
C ASN A 156 6.17 24.26 -23.67
#